data_AF-A0A2A9PFQ5-F1
#
_entry.id   AF-A0A2A9PFQ5-F1
#
_cell.length_a   1.000
_cell.length_b   1.000
_cell.length_c   1.000
_cell.angle_alpha   90.00
_cell.angle_beta   90.00
_cell.angle_gamma   90.00
#
_symmetry.space_group_name_H-M   'P 1'
#
loop_
_entity.id
_entity.type
_entity.pdbx_description
1 polymer ?
#
loop_
_entity_poly.entity_id
_entity_poly.type
_entity_poly.pdbx_seq_one_letter_code
_entity_poly.pdbx_strand_id
1 'polypeptide(L)'
;MVDSRRVQPRIPLRKAELISLSEGMLETSPLVPLKQRICLSLVLAHLALNTLGHSWYLTPEDKQGLYFLQEGGQMRLLPVLHTRLPADDEPRPEPLDFKGLRLALGVLLLEIFCQKSTDVGSDPASGWPSRPAAGTDASWYEKVGRLALQKCSTTSWDVNEPFREAVLACLRGDADHQTRDETDDAETSFVSFILSKVIAPLEIELECCWGDEDIDELISRLSVQGLPSAPEGDQESITLLPRRSSNYRHALSRRHPEGSGISYLGAGTALQANWNATARDSSWSNPKRQTSTYDSEDVAVVDGAFLTRPSQTSSEAWFNKVQPLLDVLSPRSQEVDKIYRRVRIAVIDTGISPKHQLINEFVVKNFVETPNERIRDDPQHGTDSVDLILRMLDTAQIYVARVFQAKEGDELTPGFEHSHAKLAEVIRRASAADPEILIFAAAANWANTQFVAYPARLTGQVFCIFSMNGALRNTRDYNPNALENADNFALLGQDVRPNPNPMSREGLSGTSVATAIAAGLAGRILDFTRHADSRKHLADRHRKMVATKMGLREIFHLLSQDHKDLEYRCVAPWDLLPPEQLSTATQARQDTRFKICGTIERALWKLK
;
A
#
# COMPACT_ATOMS: atom_id res chain seq x y z
N MET A 1 2.83 -36.61 19.84
CA MET A 1 1.87 -35.48 19.98
C MET A 1 1.92 -34.70 18.69
N VAL A 2 0.78 -34.58 18.01
CA VAL A 2 0.66 -34.13 16.62
C VAL A 2 0.77 -32.61 16.52
N ASP A 3 1.61 -32.15 15.59
CA ASP A 3 1.93 -30.76 15.21
C ASP A 3 0.80 -30.18 14.34
N SER A 4 0.06 -29.17 14.83
CA SER A 4 -1.03 -28.51 14.10
C SER A 4 -0.55 -27.26 13.39
N ARG A 5 0.07 -27.44 12.21
CA ARG A 5 0.32 -26.36 11.25
C ARG A 5 -1.00 -25.94 10.61
N ARG A 6 -1.37 -24.66 10.68
CA ARG A 6 -2.47 -24.06 9.90
C ARG A 6 -2.09 -24.06 8.41
N VAL A 7 -2.38 -25.15 7.75
CA VAL A 7 -2.50 -25.25 6.30
C VAL A 7 -3.81 -24.55 5.93
N GLN A 8 -3.78 -23.47 5.15
CA GLN A 8 -4.98 -23.09 4.40
C GLN A 8 -5.37 -24.28 3.53
N PRO A 9 -6.57 -24.86 3.66
CA PRO A 9 -6.95 -25.99 2.84
C PRO A 9 -6.97 -25.55 1.38
N ARG A 10 -6.06 -26.10 0.56
CA ARG A 10 -6.26 -26.14 -0.89
C ARG A 10 -7.42 -27.08 -1.14
N ILE A 11 -8.63 -26.52 -1.25
CA ILE A 11 -9.85 -27.30 -1.48
C ILE A 11 -9.85 -27.75 -2.95
N PRO A 12 -9.98 -29.05 -3.24
CA PRO A 12 -10.28 -29.51 -4.59
C PRO A 12 -11.69 -29.02 -4.95
N LEU A 13 -11.82 -28.15 -5.96
CA LEU A 13 -13.09 -27.60 -6.50
C LEU A 13 -14.10 -28.64 -7.03
N ARG A 14 -13.93 -29.94 -6.73
CA ARG A 14 -14.79 -31.04 -7.21
C ARG A 14 -16.13 -31.17 -6.47
N LYS A 15 -16.44 -30.31 -5.49
CA LYS A 15 -17.67 -30.39 -4.67
C LYS A 15 -18.39 -29.05 -4.43
N ALA A 16 -17.97 -27.96 -5.09
CA ALA A 16 -18.58 -26.65 -4.90
C ALA A 16 -19.66 -26.38 -5.97
N GLU A 17 -20.83 -25.89 -5.55
CA GLU A 17 -21.95 -25.53 -6.42
C GLU A 17 -21.98 -24.01 -6.64
N LEU A 18 -22.47 -23.55 -7.81
CA LEU A 18 -22.75 -22.15 -8.07
C LEU A 18 -24.21 -21.85 -7.76
N ILE A 19 -24.46 -20.84 -6.95
CA ILE A 19 -25.79 -20.34 -6.63
C ILE A 19 -25.92 -18.88 -7.05
N SER A 20 -27.03 -18.51 -7.70
CA SER A 20 -27.23 -17.13 -8.14
C SER A 20 -27.45 -16.17 -6.96
N LEU A 21 -27.19 -14.87 -7.12
CA LEU A 21 -27.52 -13.86 -6.11
C LEU A 21 -28.99 -13.92 -5.68
N SER A 22 -29.91 -14.11 -6.63
CA SER A 22 -31.33 -14.19 -6.33
C SER A 22 -31.64 -15.38 -5.43
N GLU A 23 -31.23 -16.58 -5.83
CA GLU A 23 -31.53 -17.83 -5.11
C GLU A 23 -30.77 -17.94 -3.77
N GLY A 24 -29.55 -17.40 -3.70
CA GLY A 24 -28.67 -17.53 -2.54
C GLY A 24 -28.76 -16.41 -1.51
N MET A 25 -29.32 -15.26 -1.89
CA MET A 25 -29.41 -14.10 -1.00
C MET A 25 -30.80 -13.45 -1.00
N LEU A 26 -31.35 -13.09 -2.16
CA LEU A 26 -32.57 -12.26 -2.21
C LEU A 26 -33.85 -13.03 -1.92
N GLU A 27 -33.85 -14.35 -2.14
CA GLU A 27 -35.02 -15.23 -1.96
C GLU A 27 -34.81 -16.26 -0.83
N THR A 28 -33.71 -16.18 -0.09
CA THR A 28 -33.39 -17.11 0.99
C THR A 28 -34.15 -16.84 2.30
N SER A 29 -34.46 -17.92 3.02
CA SER A 29 -34.99 -17.90 4.38
C SER A 29 -34.17 -18.87 5.24
N PRO A 30 -33.66 -18.44 6.43
CA PRO A 30 -33.88 -17.16 7.11
C PRO A 30 -33.13 -15.97 6.48
N LEU A 31 -33.45 -14.75 6.94
CA LEU A 31 -32.79 -13.52 6.48
C LEU A 31 -31.29 -13.56 6.76
N VAL A 32 -30.51 -13.06 5.80
CA VAL A 32 -29.07 -12.88 5.94
C VAL A 32 -28.81 -11.73 6.92
N PRO A 33 -27.96 -11.94 7.94
CA PRO A 33 -27.58 -10.90 8.90
C PRO A 33 -27.21 -9.56 8.24
N LEU A 34 -27.73 -8.46 8.79
CA LEU A 34 -27.50 -7.11 8.26
C LEU A 34 -26.03 -6.80 7.99
N LYS A 35 -25.17 -7.13 8.95
CA LYS A 35 -23.72 -6.94 8.80
C LYS A 35 -23.21 -7.62 7.52
N GLN A 36 -23.53 -8.89 7.32
CA GLN A 36 -23.10 -9.65 6.13
C GLN A 36 -23.62 -9.06 4.82
N ARG A 37 -24.82 -8.47 4.82
CA ARG A 37 -25.37 -7.74 3.67
C ARG A 37 -24.54 -6.47 3.37
N ILE A 38 -24.10 -5.73 4.39
CA ILE A 38 -23.21 -4.56 4.24
C ILE A 38 -21.84 -4.98 3.67
N CYS A 39 -21.26 -6.05 4.18
CA CYS A 39 -20.00 -6.58 3.65
C CYS A 39 -20.13 -6.96 2.17
N LEU A 40 -21.21 -7.66 1.78
CA LEU A 40 -21.46 -7.99 0.39
C LEU A 40 -21.63 -6.75 -0.49
N SER A 41 -22.35 -5.73 -0.01
CA SER A 41 -22.50 -4.44 -0.69
C SER A 41 -21.14 -3.80 -1.01
N LEU A 42 -20.20 -3.82 -0.07
CA LEU A 42 -18.84 -3.32 -0.29
C LEU A 42 -18.08 -4.15 -1.32
N VAL A 43 -18.14 -5.49 -1.22
CA VAL A 43 -17.51 -6.40 -2.19
C VAL A 43 -18.01 -6.15 -3.62
N LEU A 44 -19.31 -5.91 -3.80
CA LEU A 44 -19.89 -5.62 -5.11
C LEU A 44 -19.51 -4.23 -5.65
N ALA A 45 -19.39 -3.23 -4.77
CA ALA A 45 -18.89 -1.91 -5.18
C ALA A 45 -17.44 -2.00 -5.69
N HIS A 46 -16.58 -2.78 -5.03
CA HIS A 46 -15.23 -3.08 -5.53
C HIS A 46 -15.24 -3.93 -6.80
N LEU A 47 -16.17 -4.88 -6.93
CA LEU A 47 -16.31 -5.69 -8.13
C LEU A 47 -16.66 -4.81 -9.35
N ALA A 48 -17.56 -3.83 -9.17
CA ALA A 48 -17.95 -2.89 -10.23
C ALA A 48 -16.77 -2.07 -10.77
N LEU A 49 -15.76 -1.75 -9.93
CA LEU A 49 -14.51 -1.12 -10.38
C LEU A 49 -13.62 -2.08 -11.18
N ASN A 50 -13.59 -3.36 -10.80
CA ASN A 50 -12.73 -4.37 -11.41
C ASN A 50 -13.26 -4.90 -12.76
N THR A 51 -14.52 -4.64 -13.09
CA THR A 51 -15.18 -5.14 -14.31
C THR A 51 -15.28 -4.10 -15.42
N LEU A 52 -14.77 -2.88 -15.20
CA LEU A 52 -14.73 -1.81 -16.20
C LEU A 52 -13.97 -2.29 -17.45
N GLY A 53 -14.70 -2.50 -18.55
CA GLY A 53 -14.14 -2.92 -19.85
C GLY A 53 -14.24 -4.41 -20.20
N HIS A 54 -14.92 -5.24 -19.40
CA HIS A 54 -15.18 -6.64 -19.73
C HIS A 54 -16.68 -6.91 -19.93
N SER A 55 -17.02 -7.98 -20.66
CA SER A 55 -18.35 -8.35 -21.18
C SER A 55 -19.46 -8.61 -20.14
N TRP A 56 -19.27 -8.19 -18.89
CA TRP A 56 -20.29 -8.23 -17.85
C TRP A 56 -20.86 -6.83 -17.65
N TYR A 57 -22.11 -6.65 -18.06
CA TYR A 57 -22.86 -5.43 -17.85
C TYR A 57 -23.80 -5.65 -16.68
N LEU A 58 -23.58 -4.91 -15.59
CA LEU A 58 -24.59 -4.75 -14.55
C LEU A 58 -25.77 -4.00 -15.18
N THR A 59 -26.77 -4.73 -15.66
CA THR A 59 -28.07 -4.16 -15.97
C THR A 59 -29.00 -4.47 -14.79
N PRO A 60 -30.01 -3.61 -14.49
CA PRO A 60 -31.07 -3.94 -13.52
C PRO A 60 -31.79 -5.26 -13.84
N GLU A 61 -31.62 -5.64 -15.09
CA GLU A 61 -32.19 -6.71 -15.84
C GLU A 61 -31.39 -8.03 -15.65
N ASP A 62 -30.12 -8.09 -16.02
CA ASP A 62 -29.29 -9.29 -16.03
C ASP A 62 -28.57 -9.52 -14.69
N LYS A 63 -29.34 -9.78 -13.63
CA LYS A 63 -28.81 -10.38 -12.37
C LYS A 63 -28.20 -11.77 -12.62
N GLN A 64 -28.50 -12.35 -13.79
CA GLN A 64 -27.97 -13.60 -14.32
C GLN A 64 -26.49 -13.42 -14.66
N GLY A 65 -25.60 -13.88 -13.77
CA GLY A 65 -24.16 -13.70 -13.96
C GLY A 65 -23.38 -13.53 -12.67
N LEU A 66 -24.05 -13.11 -11.59
CA LEU A 66 -23.46 -13.04 -10.27
C LEU A 66 -23.78 -14.32 -9.49
N TYR A 67 -22.77 -15.16 -9.31
CA TYR A 67 -22.89 -16.42 -8.60
C TYR A 67 -22.04 -16.42 -7.34
N PHE A 68 -22.38 -17.27 -6.39
CA PHE A 68 -21.58 -17.53 -5.22
C PHE A 68 -21.20 -18.99 -5.18
N LEU A 69 -20.05 -19.28 -4.57
CA LEU A 69 -19.61 -20.65 -4.34
C LEU A 69 -20.25 -21.17 -3.06
N GLN A 70 -20.93 -22.30 -3.17
CA GLN A 70 -21.56 -23.01 -2.07
C GLN A 70 -20.87 -24.36 -1.83
N GLU A 71 -20.59 -24.68 -0.58
CA GLU A 71 -20.04 -25.98 -0.15
C GLU A 71 -20.75 -26.44 1.13
N GLY A 72 -21.32 -27.65 1.11
CA GLY A 72 -21.97 -28.23 2.29
C GLY A 72 -23.12 -27.40 2.86
N GLY A 73 -23.88 -26.70 2.00
CA GLY A 73 -24.97 -25.80 2.40
C GLY A 73 -24.50 -24.47 3.02
N GLN A 74 -23.23 -24.10 2.87
CA GLN A 74 -22.68 -22.79 3.23
C GLN A 74 -22.22 -22.06 1.97
N MET A 75 -22.73 -20.85 1.76
CA MET A 75 -22.40 -19.99 0.63
C MET A 75 -21.38 -18.93 1.06
N ARG A 76 -20.29 -18.77 0.31
CA ARG A 76 -19.28 -17.74 0.58
C ARG A 76 -19.73 -16.39 0.06
N LEU A 77 -19.42 -15.30 0.78
CA LEU A 77 -19.73 -13.92 0.36
C LEU A 77 -18.71 -13.35 -0.65
N LEU A 78 -18.10 -14.22 -1.45
CA LEU A 78 -17.20 -13.84 -2.54
C LEU A 78 -17.86 -14.22 -3.88
N PRO A 79 -18.42 -13.24 -4.61
CA PRO A 79 -19.08 -13.53 -5.86
C PRO A 79 -18.09 -13.92 -6.97
N VAL A 80 -18.54 -14.83 -7.84
CA VAL A 80 -17.89 -15.23 -9.07
C VAL A 80 -18.76 -14.75 -10.23
N LEU A 81 -18.13 -14.11 -11.19
CA LEU A 81 -18.79 -13.67 -12.42
C LEU A 81 -18.78 -14.77 -13.45
N HIS A 82 -19.96 -15.18 -13.91
CA HIS A 82 -20.09 -16.01 -15.09
C HIS A 82 -20.24 -15.10 -16.30
N THR A 83 -19.19 -15.03 -17.13
CA THR A 83 -19.22 -14.25 -18.37
C THR A 83 -19.19 -15.19 -19.57
N ARG A 84 -20.00 -14.88 -20.59
CA ARG A 84 -19.90 -15.54 -21.89
C ARG A 84 -18.70 -14.95 -22.62
N LEU A 85 -17.75 -15.80 -23.01
CA LEU A 85 -16.68 -15.39 -23.91
C LEU A 85 -17.29 -15.10 -25.29
N PRO A 86 -17.14 -13.90 -25.85
CA PRO A 86 -17.62 -13.62 -27.20
C PRO A 86 -16.87 -14.50 -28.20
N ALA A 87 -17.57 -14.98 -29.23
CA ALA A 87 -16.92 -15.66 -30.35
C ALA A 87 -16.03 -14.66 -31.11
N ASP A 88 -14.95 -15.13 -31.74
CA ASP A 88 -13.95 -14.27 -32.42
C ASP A 88 -14.55 -13.35 -33.51
N ASP A 89 -15.77 -13.64 -33.98
CA ASP A 89 -16.48 -12.89 -35.02
C ASP A 89 -17.52 -11.88 -34.48
N GLU A 90 -17.68 -11.72 -33.16
CA GLU A 90 -18.64 -10.75 -32.60
C GLU A 90 -18.13 -9.30 -32.68
N PRO A 91 -19.01 -8.32 -33.02
CA PRO A 91 -18.62 -6.92 -33.12
C PRO A 91 -18.08 -6.37 -31.79
N ARG A 92 -17.11 -5.46 -31.87
CA ARG A 92 -16.49 -4.83 -30.69
C ARG A 92 -17.58 -4.24 -29.77
N PRO A 93 -17.44 -4.38 -28.43
CA PRO A 93 -18.39 -3.80 -27.50
C PRO A 93 -18.47 -2.28 -27.68
N GLU A 94 -19.70 -1.75 -27.61
CA GLU A 94 -19.97 -0.32 -27.62
C GLU A 94 -19.33 0.40 -26.42
N PRO A 95 -19.22 1.75 -26.44
CA PRO A 95 -18.75 2.52 -25.29
C PRO A 95 -19.46 2.13 -23.98
N LEU A 96 -18.68 2.11 -22.89
CA LEU A 96 -19.15 1.80 -21.55
C LEU A 96 -20.23 2.79 -21.08
N ASP A 97 -21.42 2.29 -20.78
CA ASP A 97 -22.51 3.07 -20.19
C ASP A 97 -22.32 3.19 -18.67
N PHE A 98 -21.50 4.15 -18.25
CA PHE A 98 -21.26 4.44 -16.83
C PHE A 98 -22.52 4.87 -16.07
N LYS A 99 -23.51 5.48 -16.76
CA LYS A 99 -24.77 5.91 -16.14
C LYS A 99 -25.62 4.70 -15.78
N GLY A 100 -25.71 3.71 -16.68
CA GLY A 100 -26.37 2.44 -16.43
C GLY A 100 -25.69 1.61 -15.35
N LEU A 101 -24.36 1.49 -15.39
CA LEU A 101 -23.59 0.76 -14.38
C LEU A 101 -23.82 1.34 -12.97
N ARG A 102 -23.82 2.68 -12.85
CA ARG A 102 -24.10 3.35 -11.58
C ARG A 102 -25.51 3.03 -11.08
N LEU A 103 -26.51 3.14 -11.96
CA LEU A 103 -27.91 2.90 -11.60
C LEU A 103 -28.11 1.45 -11.16
N ALA A 104 -27.56 0.49 -11.90
CA ALA A 104 -27.66 -0.93 -11.60
C ALA A 104 -26.99 -1.27 -10.26
N LEU A 105 -25.81 -0.70 -9.96
CA LEU A 105 -25.19 -0.85 -8.64
C LEU A 105 -26.10 -0.32 -7.53
N GLY A 106 -26.69 0.87 -7.70
CA GLY A 106 -27.62 1.43 -6.72
C GLY A 106 -28.85 0.55 -6.44
N VAL A 107 -29.43 -0.04 -7.50
CA VAL A 107 -30.54 -0.99 -7.38
C VAL A 107 -30.10 -2.24 -6.61
N LEU A 108 -28.95 -2.83 -6.96
CA LEU A 108 -28.45 -4.02 -6.25
C LEU A 108 -28.15 -3.76 -4.78
N LEU A 109 -27.55 -2.61 -4.44
CA LEU A 109 -27.29 -2.25 -3.06
C LEU A 109 -28.60 -2.13 -2.26
N LEU A 110 -29.64 -1.53 -2.85
CA LEU A 110 -30.97 -1.45 -2.26
C LEU A 110 -31.62 -2.83 -2.08
N GLU A 111 -31.50 -3.70 -3.07
CA GLU A 111 -32.07 -5.06 -3.04
C GLU A 111 -31.39 -5.96 -2.01
N ILE A 112 -30.06 -5.90 -1.92
CA ILE A 112 -29.29 -6.61 -0.91
C ILE A 112 -29.69 -6.13 0.47
N PHE A 113 -29.77 -4.81 0.67
CA PHE A 113 -30.23 -4.23 1.92
C PHE A 113 -31.65 -4.68 2.29
N CYS A 114 -32.58 -4.67 1.33
CA CYS A 114 -33.95 -5.12 1.57
C CYS A 114 -34.09 -6.65 1.64
N GLN A 115 -33.06 -7.39 1.23
CA GLN A 115 -33.08 -8.82 0.91
C GLN A 115 -34.33 -9.20 0.10
N LYS A 116 -34.59 -8.43 -0.95
CA LYS A 116 -35.75 -8.64 -1.82
C LYS A 116 -35.47 -8.06 -3.19
N SER A 117 -35.75 -8.82 -4.23
CA SER A 117 -35.74 -8.31 -5.60
C SER A 117 -36.76 -7.17 -5.72
N THR A 118 -36.33 -6.06 -6.30
CA THR A 118 -37.23 -4.95 -6.62
C THR A 118 -37.81 -5.18 -8.01
N ASP A 119 -39.14 -5.18 -8.12
CA ASP A 119 -39.90 -5.26 -9.39
C ASP A 119 -39.77 -3.96 -10.22
N VAL A 120 -38.56 -3.40 -10.32
CA VAL A 120 -38.28 -2.18 -11.06
C VAL A 120 -38.08 -2.56 -12.52
N GLY A 121 -39.20 -2.75 -13.25
CA GLY A 121 -39.17 -3.07 -14.69
C GLY A 121 -40.17 -4.14 -15.15
N SER A 122 -40.93 -4.78 -14.25
CA SER A 122 -41.92 -5.81 -14.60
C SER A 122 -43.26 -5.20 -15.02
N ASP A 123 -43.31 -4.65 -16.25
CA ASP A 123 -44.57 -4.61 -16.99
C ASP A 123 -44.70 -5.94 -17.76
N PRO A 124 -45.61 -6.85 -17.36
CA PRO A 124 -45.77 -8.16 -18.00
C PRO A 124 -46.29 -8.08 -19.44
N ALA A 125 -46.76 -6.92 -19.91
CA ALA A 125 -47.31 -6.75 -21.25
C ALA A 125 -46.26 -6.45 -22.35
N SER A 126 -45.04 -6.06 -21.97
CA SER A 126 -43.93 -5.86 -22.88
C SER A 126 -42.81 -6.82 -22.51
N GLY A 127 -42.78 -7.99 -23.13
CA GLY A 127 -41.59 -8.85 -23.08
C GLY A 127 -40.35 -7.98 -23.32
N TRP A 128 -39.34 -8.17 -22.46
CA TRP A 128 -38.12 -7.37 -22.49
C TRP A 128 -37.56 -7.25 -23.90
N PRO A 129 -37.40 -6.03 -24.44
CA PRO A 129 -36.63 -5.85 -25.65
C PRO A 129 -35.17 -6.06 -25.28
N SER A 130 -34.49 -6.99 -25.97
CA SER A 130 -33.03 -7.06 -25.96
C SER A 130 -32.46 -5.66 -26.13
N ARG A 131 -31.49 -5.27 -25.28
CA ARG A 131 -30.61 -4.09 -25.36
C ARG A 131 -31.19 -2.91 -26.16
N PRO A 132 -31.52 -1.77 -25.55
CA PRO A 132 -31.95 -0.60 -26.30
C PRO A 132 -30.90 -0.31 -27.40
N ALA A 133 -31.33 -0.30 -28.66
CA ALA A 133 -30.44 0.01 -29.77
C ALA A 133 -29.77 1.37 -29.51
N ALA A 134 -28.48 1.50 -29.83
CA ALA A 134 -27.70 2.71 -29.62
C ALA A 134 -28.50 3.96 -30.02
N GLY A 135 -28.81 4.80 -29.02
CA GLY A 135 -29.59 6.02 -29.19
C GLY A 135 -31.04 6.00 -28.67
N THR A 136 -31.46 5.06 -27.80
CA THR A 136 -32.81 5.10 -27.20
C THR A 136 -32.87 5.64 -25.76
N ASP A 137 -33.56 6.79 -25.67
CA ASP A 137 -34.27 7.47 -24.59
C ASP A 137 -33.70 7.53 -23.14
N ALA A 138 -33.23 8.72 -22.78
CA ALA A 138 -32.99 9.15 -21.39
C ALA A 138 -34.16 8.87 -20.43
N SER A 139 -35.37 8.68 -20.98
CA SER A 139 -36.60 8.31 -20.26
C SER A 139 -36.52 6.97 -19.51
N TRP A 140 -35.75 5.98 -19.96
CA TRP A 140 -35.74 4.66 -19.32
C TRP A 140 -34.96 4.64 -17.99
N TYR A 141 -33.71 5.12 -18.01
CA TYR A 141 -32.90 5.26 -16.79
C TYR A 141 -33.59 6.14 -15.75
N GLU A 142 -34.28 7.18 -16.22
CA GLU A 142 -35.05 8.06 -15.35
C GLU A 142 -36.25 7.34 -14.72
N LYS A 143 -36.97 6.49 -15.47
CA LYS A 143 -38.08 5.70 -14.94
C LYS A 143 -37.61 4.68 -13.90
N VAL A 144 -36.56 3.92 -14.20
CA VAL A 144 -35.96 2.92 -13.28
C VAL A 144 -35.43 3.62 -12.03
N GLY A 145 -34.65 4.70 -12.20
CA GLY A 145 -34.14 5.50 -11.09
C GLY A 145 -35.25 6.07 -10.21
N ARG A 146 -36.34 6.60 -10.81
CA ARG A 146 -37.49 7.13 -10.06
C ARG A 146 -38.20 6.07 -9.22
N LEU A 147 -38.43 4.88 -9.79
CA LEU A 147 -39.05 3.76 -9.07
C LEU A 147 -38.15 3.25 -7.93
N ALA A 148 -36.85 3.13 -8.17
CA ALA A 148 -35.88 2.74 -7.14
C ALA A 148 -35.77 3.79 -6.03
N LEU A 149 -35.81 5.09 -6.36
CA LEU A 149 -35.83 6.19 -5.39
C LEU A 149 -37.11 6.20 -4.55
N GLN A 150 -38.27 5.95 -5.17
CA GLN A 150 -39.53 5.79 -4.45
C GLN A 150 -39.46 4.60 -3.48
N LYS A 151 -38.87 3.49 -3.91
CA LYS A 151 -38.67 2.33 -3.03
C LYS A 151 -37.76 2.71 -1.86
N CYS A 152 -36.61 3.30 -2.14
CA CYS A 152 -35.63 3.78 -1.16
C CYS A 152 -36.22 4.74 -0.12
N SER A 153 -37.14 5.64 -0.51
CA SER A 153 -37.80 6.58 0.40
C SER A 153 -38.83 5.91 1.32
N THR A 154 -39.41 4.79 0.90
CA THR A 154 -40.35 3.99 1.71
C THR A 154 -39.68 2.89 2.53
N THR A 155 -38.39 2.63 2.30
CA THR A 155 -37.62 1.63 3.03
C THR A 155 -37.29 2.13 4.44
N SER A 156 -37.54 1.29 5.45
CA SER A 156 -37.04 1.51 6.81
C SER A 156 -35.59 1.06 6.87
N TRP A 157 -34.67 1.99 7.11
CA TRP A 157 -33.24 1.73 7.20
C TRP A 157 -32.85 1.41 8.64
N ASP A 158 -32.22 0.26 8.87
CA ASP A 158 -31.64 -0.18 10.15
C ASP A 158 -30.10 -0.04 10.17
N VAL A 159 -29.57 0.79 9.27
CA VAL A 159 -28.16 1.17 9.08
C VAL A 159 -27.97 2.66 9.35
N ASN A 160 -26.72 3.11 9.52
CA ASN A 160 -26.45 4.54 9.62
C ASN A 160 -26.62 5.23 8.25
N GLU A 161 -26.72 6.56 8.30
CA GLU A 161 -26.91 7.41 7.11
C GLU A 161 -25.90 7.16 5.96
N PRO A 162 -24.62 6.83 6.19
CA PRO A 162 -23.64 6.59 5.12
C PRO A 162 -24.06 5.52 4.11
N PHE A 163 -24.59 4.37 4.55
CA PHE A 163 -25.03 3.31 3.64
C PHE A 163 -26.19 3.79 2.75
N ARG A 164 -27.15 4.49 3.35
CA ARG A 164 -28.29 5.05 2.64
C ARG A 164 -27.86 6.10 1.61
N GLU A 165 -26.91 6.96 1.96
CA GLU A 165 -26.35 7.96 1.04
C GLU A 165 -25.60 7.31 -0.12
N ALA A 166 -24.91 6.19 0.07
CA ALA A 166 -24.29 5.43 -1.03
C ALA A 166 -25.33 4.92 -2.03
N VAL A 167 -26.43 4.36 -1.55
CA VAL A 167 -27.55 3.92 -2.40
C VAL A 167 -28.16 5.12 -3.14
N LEU A 168 -28.46 6.20 -2.42
CA LEU A 168 -29.06 7.40 -2.99
C LEU A 168 -28.17 8.07 -4.04
N ALA A 169 -26.86 8.14 -3.80
CA ALA A 169 -25.91 8.69 -4.76
C ALA A 169 -25.98 7.93 -6.09
N CYS A 170 -25.99 6.59 -6.05
CA CYS A 170 -26.10 5.77 -7.25
C CYS A 170 -27.41 5.99 -8.01
N LEU A 171 -28.53 6.07 -7.28
CA LEU A 171 -29.87 6.17 -7.87
C LEU A 171 -30.21 7.58 -8.40
N ARG A 172 -29.78 8.64 -7.72
CA ARG A 172 -30.00 10.04 -8.16
C ARG A 172 -29.10 10.39 -9.34
N GLY A 173 -27.86 9.93 -9.27
CA GLY A 173 -26.79 10.38 -10.13
C GLY A 173 -26.33 11.81 -9.87
N ASP A 174 -25.11 12.13 -10.32
CA ASP A 174 -24.57 13.48 -10.23
C ASP A 174 -25.43 14.47 -11.03
N ALA A 175 -25.98 15.46 -10.33
CA ALA A 175 -26.57 16.65 -10.92
C ALA A 175 -25.50 17.59 -11.54
N ASP A 176 -24.22 17.38 -11.21
CA ASP A 176 -23.12 18.28 -11.56
C ASP A 176 -22.57 18.14 -12.99
N HIS A 177 -23.09 17.20 -13.80
CA HIS A 177 -22.53 16.88 -15.12
C HIS A 177 -23.27 17.45 -16.33
N GLN A 178 -24.15 18.44 -16.16
CA GLN A 178 -24.83 19.05 -17.32
C GLN A 178 -23.96 19.99 -18.19
N THR A 179 -22.66 20.16 -17.94
CA THR A 179 -21.87 21.17 -18.69
C THR A 179 -20.41 20.82 -19.03
N ARG A 180 -20.00 19.56 -19.17
CA ARG A 180 -18.65 19.26 -19.71
C ARG A 180 -18.67 18.21 -20.81
N ASP A 181 -18.15 18.65 -21.95
CA ASP A 181 -17.98 17.88 -23.19
C ASP A 181 -17.23 16.56 -22.94
N GLU A 182 -17.78 15.50 -23.53
CA GLU A 182 -17.48 14.11 -23.29
C GLU A 182 -16.21 13.65 -23.99
N THR A 183 -15.41 12.80 -23.34
CA THR A 183 -15.01 11.44 -23.81
C THR A 183 -13.74 10.91 -23.13
N ASP A 184 -12.91 11.75 -22.49
CA ASP A 184 -11.69 11.30 -21.78
C ASP A 184 -11.81 11.31 -20.24
N ASP A 185 -12.87 11.88 -19.66
CA ASP A 185 -13.05 12.03 -18.19
C ASP A 185 -14.19 11.17 -17.60
N ALA A 186 -14.97 10.46 -18.42
CA ALA A 186 -16.15 9.72 -17.94
C ALA A 186 -15.78 8.53 -17.05
N GLU A 187 -14.75 7.76 -17.41
CA GLU A 187 -14.26 6.63 -16.62
C GLU A 187 -13.64 7.11 -15.30
N THR A 188 -12.78 8.14 -15.36
CA THR A 188 -12.15 8.74 -14.18
C THR A 188 -13.21 9.30 -13.23
N SER A 189 -14.23 9.97 -13.77
CA SER A 189 -15.36 10.48 -13.00
C SER A 189 -16.18 9.35 -12.38
N PHE A 190 -16.47 8.27 -13.12
CA PHE A 190 -17.17 7.11 -12.61
C PHE A 190 -16.40 6.41 -11.48
N VAL A 191 -15.09 6.17 -11.65
CA VAL A 191 -14.23 5.58 -10.61
C VAL A 191 -14.19 6.46 -9.37
N SER A 192 -14.01 7.77 -9.55
CA SER A 192 -14.03 8.75 -8.46
C SER A 192 -15.38 8.76 -7.72
N PHE A 193 -16.49 8.67 -8.45
CA PHE A 193 -17.83 8.57 -7.91
C PHE A 193 -17.99 7.29 -7.07
N ILE A 194 -17.64 6.11 -7.61
CA ILE A 194 -17.78 4.84 -6.87
C ILE A 194 -16.94 4.84 -5.60
N LEU A 195 -15.69 5.31 -5.65
CA LEU A 195 -14.82 5.34 -4.47
C LEU A 195 -15.35 6.31 -3.39
N SER A 196 -15.70 7.53 -3.77
CA SER A 196 -16.02 8.59 -2.80
C SER A 196 -17.47 8.57 -2.32
N LYS A 197 -18.41 8.18 -3.19
CA LYS A 197 -19.85 8.23 -2.91
C LYS A 197 -20.44 6.86 -2.57
N VAL A 198 -19.73 5.77 -2.84
CA VAL A 198 -20.25 4.41 -2.61
C VAL A 198 -19.34 3.63 -1.65
N ILE A 199 -18.07 3.40 -2.00
CA ILE A 199 -17.15 2.59 -1.20
C ILE A 199 -16.86 3.23 0.16
N ALA A 200 -16.41 4.49 0.20
CA ALA A 200 -16.06 5.13 1.47
C ALA A 200 -17.23 5.17 2.48
N PRO A 201 -18.49 5.50 2.10
CA PRO A 201 -19.62 5.39 3.02
C PRO A 201 -19.93 3.96 3.47
N LEU A 202 -19.73 2.95 2.60
CA LEU A 202 -19.91 1.54 2.96
C LEU A 202 -18.81 1.03 3.90
N GLU A 203 -17.57 1.49 3.75
CA GLU A 203 -16.45 1.18 4.66
C GLU A 203 -16.71 1.74 6.07
N ILE A 204 -17.21 2.97 6.17
CA ILE A 204 -17.61 3.57 7.47
C ILE A 204 -18.70 2.71 8.15
N GLU A 205 -19.69 2.26 7.39
CA GLU A 205 -20.75 1.40 7.93
C GLU A 205 -20.22 0.02 8.36
N LEU A 206 -19.25 -0.51 7.61
CA LEU A 206 -18.58 -1.77 7.92
C LEU A 206 -17.77 -1.67 9.21
N GLU A 207 -16.98 -0.60 9.38
CA GLU A 207 -16.22 -0.29 10.61
C GLU A 207 -17.18 -0.15 11.81
N CYS A 208 -18.35 0.48 11.64
CA CYS A 208 -19.35 0.54 12.71
C CYS A 208 -19.87 -0.85 13.10
N CYS A 209 -19.94 -1.78 12.15
CA CYS A 209 -20.43 -3.14 12.37
C CYS A 209 -19.40 -4.09 12.97
N TRP A 210 -18.12 -3.94 12.61
CA TRP A 210 -17.05 -4.91 12.89
C TRP A 210 -15.77 -4.33 13.49
N GLY A 211 -15.72 -3.02 13.77
CA GLY A 211 -14.52 -2.34 14.26
C GLY A 211 -13.39 -2.36 13.23
N ASP A 212 -12.16 -2.46 13.71
CA ASP A 212 -10.94 -2.40 12.89
C ASP A 212 -10.51 -3.77 12.30
N GLU A 213 -11.45 -4.72 12.14
CA GLU A 213 -11.15 -6.02 11.50
C GLU A 213 -10.74 -5.83 10.02
N ASP A 214 -9.67 -6.50 9.59
CA ASP A 214 -9.23 -6.46 8.19
C ASP A 214 -10.33 -6.98 7.25
N ILE A 215 -10.67 -6.18 6.25
CA ILE A 215 -11.81 -6.43 5.35
C ILE A 215 -11.59 -7.69 4.51
N ASP A 216 -10.37 -7.94 4.05
CA ASP A 216 -10.06 -9.13 3.24
C ASP A 216 -10.10 -10.39 4.11
N GLU A 217 -9.61 -10.33 5.35
CA GLU A 217 -9.72 -11.41 6.34
C GLU A 217 -11.18 -11.69 6.69
N LEU A 218 -11.97 -10.64 6.91
CA LEU A 218 -13.42 -10.71 7.17
C LEU A 218 -14.15 -11.37 5.98
N ILE A 219 -13.90 -10.94 4.75
CA ILE A 219 -14.50 -11.54 3.54
C ILE A 219 -14.11 -13.01 3.41
N SER A 220 -12.87 -13.38 3.75
CA SER A 220 -12.39 -14.76 3.63
C SER A 220 -13.06 -15.75 4.58
N ARG A 221 -13.54 -15.28 5.75
CA ARG A 221 -14.15 -16.10 6.80
C ARG A 221 -15.67 -16.08 6.79
N LEU A 222 -16.29 -15.08 6.16
CA LEU A 222 -17.75 -14.93 6.16
C LEU A 222 -18.40 -15.89 5.16
N SER A 223 -19.36 -16.65 5.68
CA SER A 223 -20.30 -17.47 4.90
C SER A 223 -21.71 -17.27 5.43
N VAL A 224 -22.69 -17.52 4.57
CA VAL A 224 -24.11 -17.50 4.88
C VAL A 224 -24.70 -18.87 4.58
N GLN A 225 -25.87 -19.15 5.14
CA GLN A 225 -26.57 -20.38 4.86
C GLN A 225 -27.00 -20.40 3.39
N GLY A 226 -26.52 -21.41 2.66
CA GLY A 226 -26.88 -21.66 1.27
C GLY A 226 -28.06 -22.63 1.13
N LEU A 227 -28.38 -23.00 -0.10
CA LEU A 227 -29.39 -24.00 -0.40
C LEU A 227 -28.93 -25.41 0.03
N PRO A 228 -29.88 -26.33 0.33
CA PRO A 228 -29.55 -27.73 0.54
C PRO A 228 -28.90 -28.33 -0.72
N SER A 229 -27.78 -29.06 -0.55
CA SER A 229 -27.09 -29.71 -1.67
C SER A 229 -28.00 -30.71 -2.38
N ALA A 230 -27.98 -30.70 -3.72
CA ALA A 230 -28.73 -31.66 -4.52
C ALA A 230 -28.20 -33.10 -4.32
N PRO A 231 -29.05 -34.15 -4.38
CA PRO A 231 -28.59 -35.53 -4.33
C PRO A 231 -27.64 -35.82 -5.50
N GLU A 232 -26.60 -36.64 -5.25
CA GLU A 232 -25.52 -36.99 -6.18
C GLU A 232 -26.05 -37.59 -7.50
N GLY A 233 -26.37 -36.73 -8.46
CA GLY A 233 -26.78 -37.08 -9.80
C GLY A 233 -26.64 -35.85 -10.69
N ASP A 234 -25.67 -35.89 -11.60
CA ASP A 234 -25.38 -34.89 -12.63
C ASP A 234 -24.74 -33.56 -12.15
N GLN A 235 -23.50 -33.62 -11.65
CA GLN A 235 -22.64 -32.42 -11.51
C GLN A 235 -21.69 -32.29 -12.71
N GLU A 236 -21.88 -31.27 -13.54
CA GLU A 236 -20.90 -30.85 -14.55
C GLU A 236 -19.65 -30.28 -13.88
N SER A 237 -18.48 -30.80 -14.25
CA SER A 237 -17.19 -30.36 -13.71
C SER A 237 -16.76 -29.01 -14.29
N ILE A 238 -16.69 -27.96 -13.47
CA ILE A 238 -16.22 -26.63 -13.90
C ILE A 238 -14.67 -26.55 -13.81
N THR A 239 -14.03 -26.13 -14.91
CA THR A 239 -12.58 -25.84 -14.96
C THR A 239 -12.37 -24.33 -15.06
N LEU A 240 -11.79 -23.71 -14.03
CA LEU A 240 -11.42 -22.28 -14.05
C LEU A 240 -10.14 -22.07 -14.87
N LEU A 241 -10.19 -21.20 -15.88
CA LEU A 241 -9.02 -20.81 -16.66
C LEU A 241 -8.22 -19.68 -15.95
N PRO A 242 -6.87 -19.66 -16.06
CA PRO A 242 -6.04 -18.61 -15.46
C PRO A 242 -6.30 -17.23 -16.10
N ARG A 243 -6.31 -16.17 -15.28
CA ARG A 243 -6.43 -14.76 -15.71
C ARG A 243 -5.34 -14.40 -16.76
N ARG A 244 -5.75 -13.99 -17.96
CA ARG A 244 -4.87 -13.32 -18.95
C ARG A 244 -4.82 -11.82 -18.67
N SER A 245 -3.62 -11.26 -18.54
CA SER A 245 -3.36 -9.81 -18.45
C SER A 245 -3.59 -9.13 -19.82
N SER A 246 -4.55 -8.22 -19.94
CA SER A 246 -4.74 -7.37 -21.12
C SER A 246 -4.00 -6.03 -20.97
N ASN A 247 -3.11 -5.73 -21.91
CA ASN A 247 -2.30 -4.52 -21.96
C ASN A 247 -3.12 -3.29 -22.40
N TYR A 248 -3.17 -2.23 -21.59
CA TYR A 248 -3.58 -0.89 -22.02
C TYR A 248 -2.36 0.04 -21.99
N ARG A 249 -1.69 0.19 -23.14
CA ARG A 249 -0.74 1.27 -23.43
C ARG A 249 -1.21 1.95 -24.70
N HIS A 250 -1.63 3.21 -24.60
CA HIS A 250 -1.60 4.28 -25.62
C HIS A 250 -2.81 5.20 -25.51
N ALA A 251 -2.71 6.26 -24.71
CA ALA A 251 -3.23 7.60 -24.99
C ALA A 251 -2.71 8.56 -23.90
N LEU A 252 -2.74 9.86 -24.18
CA LEU A 252 -2.37 10.96 -23.27
C LEU A 252 -0.88 11.28 -23.13
N SER A 253 -0.28 11.61 -24.26
CA SER A 253 0.71 12.68 -24.33
C SER A 253 0.09 13.83 -25.13
N ARG A 254 -0.22 14.97 -24.47
CA ARG A 254 -0.02 16.35 -24.97
C ARG A 254 -0.72 17.43 -24.11
N ARG A 255 0.13 18.37 -23.65
CA ARG A 255 0.00 19.84 -23.52
C ARG A 255 -1.07 20.48 -22.60
N HIS A 256 -0.53 21.29 -21.67
CA HIS A 256 -1.15 22.46 -21.04
C HIS A 256 -1.72 23.47 -22.06
N PRO A 257 -2.70 24.28 -21.63
CA PRO A 257 -2.39 25.68 -21.35
C PRO A 257 -2.98 26.22 -20.03
N GLU A 258 -2.47 27.39 -19.70
CA GLU A 258 -2.62 28.23 -18.51
C GLU A 258 -4.03 28.81 -18.29
N GLY A 259 -4.32 29.25 -17.05
CA GLY A 259 -5.23 30.38 -16.81
C GLY A 259 -6.20 30.24 -15.64
N SER A 260 -6.11 31.19 -14.69
CA SER A 260 -7.09 31.61 -13.65
C SER A 260 -7.53 30.54 -12.63
N GLY A 261 -7.29 30.67 -11.31
CA GLY A 261 -7.38 31.85 -10.46
C GLY A 261 -8.77 31.90 -9.83
N ILE A 262 -8.95 31.34 -8.63
CA ILE A 262 -9.97 31.73 -7.63
C ILE A 262 -9.45 31.30 -6.25
N SER A 263 -9.33 32.30 -5.39
CA SER A 263 -9.02 32.27 -3.97
C SER A 263 -10.24 31.86 -3.13
N TYR A 264 -10.03 31.04 -2.09
CA TYR A 264 -10.90 31.02 -0.91
C TYR A 264 -10.06 31.14 0.37
N LEU A 265 -10.28 32.27 1.04
CA LEU A 265 -9.93 32.56 2.43
C LEU A 265 -10.91 31.84 3.37
N GLY A 266 -10.42 31.36 4.51
CA GLY A 266 -11.14 31.57 5.77
C GLY A 266 -11.39 30.36 6.68
N ALA A 267 -10.46 30.19 7.64
CA ALA A 267 -10.70 30.21 9.09
C ALA A 267 -11.03 28.91 9.88
N GLY A 268 -10.10 28.61 10.82
CA GLY A 268 -10.36 28.27 12.23
C GLY A 268 -10.40 26.77 12.57
N THR A 269 -9.77 26.24 13.60
CA THR A 269 -8.98 26.80 14.72
C THR A 269 -8.21 25.65 15.38
N ALA A 270 -6.95 25.89 15.72
CA ALA A 270 -6.12 25.04 16.56
C ALA A 270 -6.47 25.20 18.05
N LEU A 271 -6.36 24.13 18.83
CA LEU A 271 -6.20 24.20 20.28
C LEU A 271 -4.80 23.71 20.64
N GLN A 272 -3.98 24.66 21.08
CA GLN A 272 -2.65 24.49 21.63
C GLN A 272 -2.70 23.85 23.02
N ALA A 273 -1.77 22.93 23.30
CA ALA A 273 -1.28 22.69 24.65
C ALA A 273 0.25 22.87 24.63
N ASN A 274 0.70 23.93 25.29
CA ASN A 274 2.10 24.33 25.47
C ASN A 274 2.83 23.38 26.43
N TRP A 275 4.07 23.02 26.09
CA TRP A 275 5.12 22.82 27.10
C TRP A 275 6.45 23.38 26.57
N ASN A 276 6.85 24.54 27.08
CA ASN A 276 8.12 25.18 26.74
C ASN A 276 9.28 24.50 27.48
N ALA A 277 10.31 24.14 26.72
CA ALA A 277 11.66 23.94 27.20
C ALA A 277 12.32 25.32 27.45
N THR A 278 12.91 25.51 28.61
CA THR A 278 13.94 26.54 28.82
C THR A 278 15.10 25.89 29.56
N ALA A 279 16.18 25.64 28.82
CA ALA A 279 17.51 25.47 29.38
C ALA A 279 17.99 26.82 29.93
N ARG A 280 18.54 26.83 31.14
CA ARG A 280 19.42 27.89 31.61
C ARG A 280 20.61 27.28 32.33
N ASP A 281 21.77 27.75 31.89
CA ASP A 281 23.09 27.61 32.51
C ASP A 281 23.07 27.73 34.04
N SER A 282 23.86 26.87 34.68
CA SER A 282 24.69 27.32 35.81
C SER A 282 25.82 26.32 36.04
N SER A 283 27.05 26.82 35.80
CA SER A 283 28.25 26.28 36.40
C SER A 283 28.21 26.50 37.92
N TRP A 284 28.69 25.53 38.70
CA TRP A 284 29.77 25.66 39.70
C TRP A 284 29.77 24.53 40.74
N SER A 285 31.00 24.08 41.01
CA SER A 285 31.54 23.47 42.24
C SER A 285 31.15 22.04 42.67
N ASN A 286 32.13 21.16 42.44
CA ASN A 286 32.37 19.90 43.13
C ASN A 286 32.74 20.13 44.62
N PRO A 287 32.40 19.22 45.55
CA PRO A 287 33.32 18.90 46.63
C PRO A 287 33.55 17.39 46.80
N LYS A 288 34.82 17.03 46.63
CA LYS A 288 35.62 16.11 47.46
C LYS A 288 34.85 15.03 48.25
N ARG A 289 35.05 13.76 47.87
CA ARG A 289 35.13 12.66 48.85
C ARG A 289 36.50 12.01 48.78
N GLN A 290 37.09 11.93 49.97
CA GLN A 290 38.45 11.53 50.28
C GLN A 290 38.70 10.05 49.98
N THR A 291 39.91 9.81 49.50
CA THR A 291 40.64 8.54 49.55
C THR A 291 40.95 8.16 51.00
N SER A 292 40.68 6.90 51.38
CA SER A 292 41.27 6.24 52.54
C SER A 292 41.99 4.98 52.07
N THR A 293 43.29 4.96 52.30
CA THR A 293 44.20 3.82 52.15
C THR A 293 43.98 2.79 53.25
N TYR A 294 43.89 1.51 52.88
CA TYR A 294 44.26 0.37 53.72
C TYR A 294 44.95 -0.67 52.84
N ASP A 295 46.15 -1.08 53.26
CA ASP A 295 46.98 -2.08 52.62
C ASP A 295 46.47 -3.51 52.87
N SER A 296 46.55 -4.30 51.79
CA SER A 296 46.72 -5.76 51.64
C SER A 296 46.13 -6.71 52.70
N GLU A 297 45.27 -7.62 52.24
CA GLU A 297 45.46 -9.08 52.40
C GLU A 297 44.64 -9.88 51.34
N ASP A 298 45.36 -10.79 50.67
CA ASP A 298 45.00 -11.91 49.81
C ASP A 298 43.55 -12.12 49.32
N VAL A 299 43.32 -11.90 48.01
CA VAL A 299 42.32 -12.68 47.24
C VAL A 299 42.89 -13.02 45.86
N ALA A 300 42.93 -14.31 45.55
CA ALA A 300 43.50 -14.89 44.35
C ALA A 300 42.92 -14.28 43.06
N VAL A 301 43.83 -13.87 42.16
CA VAL A 301 43.54 -13.48 40.78
C VAL A 301 43.07 -14.72 40.01
N VAL A 302 41.81 -14.72 39.58
CA VAL A 302 41.38 -15.56 38.45
C VAL A 302 41.58 -14.71 37.21
N ASP A 303 42.51 -15.11 36.34
CA ASP A 303 42.82 -14.46 35.07
C ASP A 303 41.64 -14.66 34.10
N GLY A 304 40.60 -13.84 34.29
CA GLY A 304 39.49 -13.72 33.37
C GLY A 304 39.83 -12.66 32.34
N ALA A 305 40.15 -13.08 31.12
CA ALA A 305 40.22 -12.18 29.98
C ALA A 305 38.90 -11.39 29.89
N PHE A 306 38.91 -10.12 30.32
CA PHE A 306 37.78 -9.23 30.15
C PHE A 306 37.55 -9.09 28.65
N LEU A 307 36.47 -9.70 28.15
CA LEU A 307 35.97 -9.45 26.81
C LEU A 307 35.58 -7.96 26.75
N THR A 308 36.44 -7.15 26.16
CA THR A 308 36.11 -5.77 25.83
C THR A 308 34.94 -5.81 24.85
N ARG A 309 33.80 -5.24 25.24
CA ARG A 309 32.65 -5.11 24.34
C ARG A 309 33.12 -4.33 23.11
N PRO A 310 33.13 -4.92 21.91
CA PRO A 310 33.48 -4.15 20.72
C PRO A 310 32.45 -3.02 20.56
N SER A 311 32.87 -1.89 20.01
CA SER A 311 32.08 -0.65 19.80
C SER A 311 30.93 -0.81 18.77
N GLN A 312 30.37 -2.02 18.64
CA GLN A 312 29.39 -2.47 17.65
C GLN A 312 28.03 -1.76 17.71
N THR A 313 27.88 -0.70 18.51
CA THR A 313 26.60 -0.02 18.74
C THR A 313 26.45 1.29 17.95
N SER A 314 27.52 1.81 17.35
CA SER A 314 27.44 3.08 16.60
C SER A 314 26.85 2.90 15.20
N SER A 315 26.23 3.96 14.69
CA SER A 315 25.74 4.03 13.30
C SER A 315 26.86 3.78 12.29
N GLU A 316 28.05 4.33 12.51
CA GLU A 316 29.21 4.11 11.64
C GLU A 316 29.71 2.66 11.68
N ALA A 317 29.64 1.98 12.83
CA ALA A 317 29.94 0.54 12.89
C ALA A 317 28.92 -0.28 12.08
N TRP A 318 27.65 0.15 12.03
CA TRP A 318 26.64 -0.46 11.17
C TRP A 318 26.96 -0.25 9.68
N PHE A 319 27.32 0.98 9.26
CA PHE A 319 27.72 1.23 7.87
C PHE A 319 28.97 0.44 7.48
N ASN A 320 29.95 0.32 8.37
CA ASN A 320 31.15 -0.50 8.12
C ASN A 320 30.80 -1.97 7.85
N LYS A 321 29.76 -2.52 8.51
CA LYS A 321 29.27 -3.88 8.23
C LYS A 321 28.52 -3.99 6.90
N VAL A 322 27.82 -2.94 6.49
CA VAL A 322 27.06 -2.89 5.22
C VAL A 322 27.96 -2.64 4.01
N GLN A 323 29.08 -1.93 4.18
CA GLN A 323 29.96 -1.52 3.08
C GLN A 323 30.40 -2.66 2.14
N PRO A 324 30.84 -3.83 2.62
CA PRO A 324 31.23 -4.94 1.74
C PRO A 324 30.08 -5.39 0.82
N LEU A 325 28.85 -5.37 1.30
CA LEU A 325 27.69 -5.66 0.46
C LEU A 325 27.52 -4.58 -0.61
N LEU A 326 27.57 -3.30 -0.23
CA LEU A 326 27.44 -2.20 -1.20
C LEU A 326 28.52 -2.29 -2.29
N ASP A 327 29.76 -2.58 -1.93
CA ASP A 327 30.87 -2.76 -2.89
C ASP A 327 30.64 -3.91 -3.88
N VAL A 328 30.03 -5.00 -3.40
CA VAL A 328 29.67 -6.15 -4.23
C VAL A 328 28.49 -5.81 -5.14
N LEU A 329 27.47 -5.13 -4.63
CA LEU A 329 26.25 -4.80 -5.37
C LEU A 329 26.49 -3.68 -6.40
N SER A 330 27.34 -2.70 -6.10
CA SER A 330 27.64 -1.54 -6.96
C SER A 330 28.07 -1.95 -8.36
N PRO A 331 27.53 -1.33 -9.42
CA PRO A 331 27.85 -1.69 -10.79
C PRO A 331 29.28 -1.28 -11.15
N ARG A 332 29.98 -2.16 -11.87
CA ARG A 332 31.20 -1.81 -12.60
C ARG A 332 30.89 -1.56 -14.08
N SER A 333 31.80 -0.92 -14.81
CA SER A 333 31.60 -0.57 -16.23
C SER A 333 31.22 -1.75 -17.11
N GLN A 334 31.73 -2.96 -16.84
CA GLN A 334 31.38 -4.18 -17.57
C GLN A 334 30.01 -4.79 -17.21
N GLU A 335 29.39 -4.35 -16.10
CA GLU A 335 28.08 -4.82 -15.61
C GLU A 335 26.95 -3.92 -16.08
N VAL A 336 27.28 -2.80 -16.72
CA VAL A 336 26.36 -1.82 -17.28
C VAL A 336 26.38 -1.94 -18.80
N ASP A 337 25.24 -2.25 -19.40
CA ASP A 337 25.07 -2.30 -20.85
C ASP A 337 24.08 -1.22 -21.34
N LYS A 338 23.74 -1.24 -22.63
CA LYS A 338 22.82 -0.26 -23.24
C LYS A 338 21.38 -0.36 -22.72
N ILE A 339 20.99 -1.46 -22.07
CA ILE A 339 19.64 -1.73 -21.57
C ILE A 339 19.51 -1.32 -20.10
N TYR A 340 20.63 -1.26 -19.37
CA TYR A 340 20.67 -0.82 -17.98
C TYR A 340 20.03 0.58 -17.78
N ARG A 341 19.17 0.68 -16.77
CA ARG A 341 18.52 1.92 -16.34
C ARG A 341 18.68 2.07 -14.84
N ARG A 342 19.23 3.21 -14.43
CA ARG A 342 19.35 3.61 -13.01
C ARG A 342 17.99 3.57 -12.32
N VAL A 343 17.98 3.23 -11.03
CA VAL A 343 16.79 3.35 -10.20
C VAL A 343 16.43 4.82 -10.02
N ARG A 344 15.14 5.13 -10.13
CA ARG A 344 14.59 6.47 -9.93
C ARG A 344 13.99 6.51 -8.53
N ILE A 345 14.38 7.49 -7.73
CA ILE A 345 13.87 7.67 -6.36
C ILE A 345 13.29 9.07 -6.25
N ALA A 346 12.03 9.16 -5.82
CA ALA A 346 11.39 10.42 -5.51
C ALA A 346 11.41 10.65 -4.00
N VAL A 347 11.95 11.79 -3.56
CA VAL A 347 11.97 12.26 -2.19
C VAL A 347 10.92 13.35 -2.05
N ILE A 348 9.86 13.07 -1.29
CA ILE A 348 8.72 13.96 -1.09
C ILE A 348 8.86 14.55 0.31
N ASP A 349 9.45 15.75 0.42
CA ASP A 349 9.95 16.28 1.69
C ASP A 349 10.01 17.83 1.69
N THR A 350 10.84 18.44 2.55
CA THR A 350 11.05 19.89 2.69
C THR A 350 11.80 20.53 1.52
N GLY A 351 12.42 19.73 0.65
CA GLY A 351 13.15 20.18 -0.52
C GLY A 351 14.59 19.66 -0.57
N ILE A 352 15.47 20.46 -1.16
CA ILE A 352 16.91 20.16 -1.26
C ILE A 352 17.69 21.48 -1.23
N SER A 353 18.82 21.47 -0.53
CA SER A 353 19.69 22.64 -0.44
C SER A 353 20.23 23.01 -1.82
N PRO A 354 20.14 24.28 -2.25
CA PRO A 354 20.72 24.71 -3.52
C PRO A 354 22.26 24.66 -3.52
N LYS A 355 22.88 24.44 -2.35
CA LYS A 355 24.33 24.24 -2.20
C LYS A 355 24.75 22.78 -2.24
N HIS A 356 23.80 21.85 -2.39
CA HIS A 356 24.12 20.42 -2.49
C HIS A 356 25.03 20.17 -3.70
N GLN A 357 26.08 19.36 -3.53
CA GLN A 357 27.15 19.22 -4.54
C GLN A 357 26.61 18.66 -5.88
N LEU A 358 25.60 17.79 -5.80
CA LEU A 358 24.97 17.14 -6.95
C LEU A 358 23.64 17.80 -7.37
N ILE A 359 23.35 19.02 -6.92
CA ILE A 359 22.05 19.67 -7.17
C ILE A 359 21.67 19.72 -8.66
N ASN A 360 22.66 19.88 -9.55
CA ASN A 360 22.46 19.95 -11.00
C ASN A 360 22.13 18.59 -11.64
N GLU A 361 22.31 17.49 -10.90
CA GLU A 361 21.95 16.14 -11.37
C GLU A 361 20.51 15.76 -10.98
N PHE A 362 19.86 16.54 -10.13
CA PHE A 362 18.54 16.23 -9.58
C PHE A 362 17.41 16.94 -10.34
N VAL A 363 16.25 16.31 -10.36
CA VAL A 363 15.02 16.96 -10.83
C VAL A 363 14.27 17.49 -9.60
N VAL A 364 14.22 18.81 -9.45
CA VAL A 364 13.59 19.46 -8.28
C VAL A 364 12.31 20.16 -8.71
N LYS A 365 11.21 19.90 -7.98
CA LYS A 365 9.93 20.58 -8.17
C LYS A 365 9.38 21.04 -6.83
N ASN A 366 8.88 22.28 -6.79
CA ASN A 366 8.21 22.85 -5.63
C ASN A 366 6.69 22.78 -5.81
N PHE A 367 6.00 22.27 -4.80
CA PHE A 367 4.54 22.16 -4.75
C PHE A 367 3.91 23.02 -3.64
N VAL A 368 4.71 23.83 -2.94
CA VAL A 368 4.23 24.82 -1.97
C VAL A 368 3.78 26.09 -2.73
N GLU A 369 2.59 26.60 -2.38
CA GLU A 369 1.86 27.66 -3.11
C GLU A 369 2.53 29.04 -3.15
N THR A 370 3.60 29.29 -2.38
CA THR A 370 4.30 30.58 -2.33
C THR A 370 5.44 30.64 -3.36
N PRO A 371 5.27 31.31 -4.54
CA PRO A 371 6.18 31.17 -5.68
C PRO A 371 7.52 31.91 -5.52
N ASN A 372 7.61 32.82 -4.53
CA ASN A 372 8.71 33.80 -4.42
C ASN A 372 9.68 33.55 -3.26
N GLU A 373 9.47 32.53 -2.43
CA GLU A 373 10.49 32.15 -1.45
C GLU A 373 11.57 31.32 -2.15
N ARG A 374 12.82 31.79 -2.06
CA ARG A 374 14.00 31.02 -2.51
C ARG A 374 13.86 29.59 -2.01
N ILE A 375 13.98 28.61 -2.90
CA ILE A 375 14.02 27.19 -2.55
C ILE A 375 15.08 27.03 -1.46
N ARG A 376 14.61 26.89 -0.22
CA ARG A 376 15.42 26.62 0.96
C ARG A 376 14.85 25.34 1.53
N ASP A 377 15.71 24.36 1.63
CA ASP A 377 15.44 23.17 2.43
C ASP A 377 15.70 23.54 3.88
N ASP A 378 14.67 24.08 4.50
CA ASP A 378 14.66 24.53 5.88
C ASP A 378 13.38 24.02 6.54
N PRO A 379 13.46 23.05 7.48
CA PRO A 379 14.66 22.33 7.92
C PRO A 379 15.35 21.55 6.79
N GLN A 380 16.64 21.22 6.96
CA GLN A 380 17.50 20.47 6.02
C GLN A 380 17.06 18.99 5.81
N HIS A 381 15.84 18.63 6.19
CA HIS A 381 15.38 17.25 6.30
C HIS A 381 15.36 16.51 4.96
N GLY A 382 14.93 17.18 3.89
CA GLY A 382 14.96 16.63 2.53
C GLY A 382 16.38 16.43 1.99
N THR A 383 17.31 17.35 2.26
CA THR A 383 18.73 17.20 1.92
C THR A 383 19.36 16.03 2.63
N ASP A 384 19.12 15.91 3.93
CA ASP A 384 19.65 14.82 4.74
C ASP A 384 19.11 13.47 4.26
N SER A 385 17.83 13.40 3.88
CA SER A 385 17.23 12.20 3.27
C SER A 385 17.90 11.83 1.95
N VAL A 386 18.17 12.81 1.07
CA VAL A 386 18.88 12.57 -0.19
C VAL A 386 20.30 12.06 0.06
N ASP A 387 21.06 12.68 0.97
CA ASP A 387 22.41 12.25 1.34
C ASP A 387 22.43 10.80 1.85
N LEU A 388 21.47 10.42 2.71
CA LEU A 388 21.33 9.06 3.22
C LEU A 388 20.97 8.04 2.14
N ILE A 389 20.09 8.41 1.20
CA ILE A 389 19.76 7.57 0.05
C ILE A 389 21.01 7.33 -0.81
N LEU A 390 21.78 8.39 -1.09
CA LEU A 390 22.99 8.31 -1.91
C LEU A 390 24.13 7.56 -1.23
N ARG A 391 24.18 7.56 0.11
CA ARG A 391 25.11 6.72 0.89
C ARG A 391 24.85 5.23 0.66
N MET A 392 23.60 4.84 0.40
CA MET A 392 23.21 3.47 0.07
C MET A 392 23.24 3.19 -1.44
N LEU A 393 22.83 4.15 -2.26
CA LEU A 393 22.70 4.05 -3.72
C LEU A 393 23.19 5.32 -4.44
N ASP A 394 24.48 5.33 -4.73
CA ASP A 394 25.19 6.42 -5.42
C ASP A 394 24.80 6.58 -6.91
N THR A 395 24.24 5.55 -7.54
CA THR A 395 23.81 5.56 -8.94
C THR A 395 22.36 6.03 -9.15
N ALA A 396 21.64 6.39 -8.08
CA ALA A 396 20.23 6.75 -8.15
C ALA A 396 19.98 8.00 -9.01
N GLN A 397 18.87 8.02 -9.75
CA GLN A 397 18.32 9.24 -10.33
C GLN A 397 17.31 9.85 -9.35
N ILE A 398 17.69 10.96 -8.72
CA ILE A 398 16.91 11.59 -7.64
C ILE A 398 15.94 12.63 -8.21
N TYR A 399 14.69 12.54 -7.74
CA TYR A 399 13.64 13.52 -7.94
C TYR A 399 13.27 14.08 -6.57
N VAL A 400 13.26 15.40 -6.41
CA VAL A 400 12.89 16.06 -5.15
C VAL A 400 11.59 16.81 -5.36
N ALA A 401 10.57 16.46 -4.58
CA ALA A 401 9.30 17.16 -4.52
C ALA A 401 9.19 17.86 -3.17
N ARG A 402 9.32 19.20 -3.19
CA ARG A 402 9.08 20.00 -1.99
C ARG A 402 7.58 20.12 -1.75
N VAL A 403 7.08 19.58 -0.65
CA VAL A 403 5.66 19.62 -0.26
C VAL A 403 5.44 20.22 1.13
N PHE A 404 6.49 20.35 1.94
CA PHE A 404 6.41 20.98 3.25
C PHE A 404 6.96 22.41 3.20
N GLN A 405 6.24 23.31 3.87
CA GLN A 405 6.75 24.61 4.28
C GLN A 405 6.88 24.56 5.80
N ALA A 406 8.12 24.47 6.28
CA ALA A 406 8.42 24.51 7.70
C ALA A 406 9.22 25.77 8.00
N LYS A 407 9.06 26.29 9.20
CA LYS A 407 9.84 27.40 9.75
C LYS A 407 10.96 26.84 10.62
N GLU A 408 12.01 27.62 10.79
CA GLU A 408 13.10 27.31 11.72
C GLU A 408 12.52 27.06 13.13
N GLY A 409 12.72 25.85 13.66
CA GLY A 409 12.19 25.41 14.95
C GLY A 409 10.93 24.52 14.89
N ASP A 410 10.34 24.29 13.72
CA ASP A 410 9.25 23.32 13.58
C ASP A 410 9.79 21.89 13.73
N GLU A 411 9.20 21.10 14.64
CA GLU A 411 9.48 19.67 14.74
C GLU A 411 8.74 18.96 13.60
N LEU A 412 9.49 18.55 12.57
CA LEU A 412 8.93 17.79 11.46
C LEU A 412 8.57 16.38 11.95
N THR A 413 7.28 16.17 12.16
CA THR A 413 6.73 14.84 12.38
C THR A 413 6.38 14.25 11.02
N PRO A 414 6.98 13.10 10.65
CA PRO A 414 6.68 12.52 9.35
C PRO A 414 5.28 11.90 9.38
N GLY A 415 4.40 12.42 8.53
CA GLY A 415 3.05 11.90 8.33
C GLY A 415 1.96 12.65 9.09
N PHE A 416 0.76 12.09 9.05
CA PHE A 416 -0.46 12.66 9.58
C PHE A 416 -1.05 11.75 10.65
N GLU A 417 -1.65 12.32 11.69
CA GLU A 417 -2.35 11.55 12.72
C GLU A 417 -3.61 10.85 12.16
N HIS A 418 -4.30 11.51 11.24
CA HIS A 418 -5.53 11.01 10.63
C HIS A 418 -5.31 10.52 9.20
N SER A 419 -6.22 9.66 8.75
CA SER A 419 -6.25 9.19 7.36
C SER A 419 -6.62 10.32 6.41
N HIS A 420 -6.14 10.25 5.16
CA HIS A 420 -6.47 11.22 4.12
C HIS A 420 -6.89 10.51 2.84
N ALA A 421 -8.20 10.49 2.55
CA ALA A 421 -8.78 9.75 1.41
C ALA A 421 -8.15 10.08 0.05
N LYS A 422 -7.89 11.37 -0.23
CA LYS A 422 -7.21 11.77 -1.49
C LYS A 422 -5.78 11.22 -1.58
N LEU A 423 -5.06 11.22 -0.46
CA LEU A 423 -3.70 10.68 -0.41
C LEU A 423 -3.74 9.14 -0.49
N ALA A 424 -4.74 8.49 0.10
CA ALA A 424 -4.95 7.04 0.00
C ALA A 424 -5.13 6.63 -1.45
N GLU A 425 -5.96 7.37 -2.18
CA GLU A 425 -6.22 7.11 -3.59
C GLU A 425 -4.96 7.27 -4.45
N VAL A 426 -4.17 8.33 -4.24
CA VAL A 426 -2.92 8.53 -4.99
C VAL A 426 -1.91 7.42 -4.67
N ILE A 427 -1.82 6.99 -3.41
CA ILE A 427 -0.95 5.88 -2.99
C ILE A 427 -1.39 4.56 -3.61
N ARG A 428 -2.70 4.29 -3.63
CA ARG A 428 -3.28 3.10 -4.26
C ARG A 428 -3.01 3.08 -5.76
N ARG A 429 -3.18 4.21 -6.46
CA ARG A 429 -2.84 4.33 -7.89
C ARG A 429 -1.35 4.11 -8.15
N ALA A 430 -0.49 4.69 -7.32
CA ALA A 430 0.96 4.54 -7.46
C ALA A 430 1.43 3.09 -7.22
N SER A 431 0.89 2.43 -6.19
CA SER A 431 1.19 1.02 -5.88
C SER A 431 0.57 0.03 -6.88
N ALA A 432 -0.49 0.42 -7.60
CA ALA A 432 -1.10 -0.40 -8.66
C ALA A 432 -0.54 -0.11 -10.07
N ALA A 433 0.41 0.83 -10.21
CA ALA A 433 0.98 1.18 -11.51
C ALA A 433 1.79 0.01 -12.12
N ASP A 434 1.99 0.01 -13.44
CA ASP A 434 2.96 -0.86 -14.12
C ASP A 434 4.04 -0.02 -14.85
N PRO A 435 5.29 -0.03 -14.38
CA PRO A 435 5.80 -0.77 -13.23
C PRO A 435 5.32 -0.19 -11.88
N GLU A 436 5.17 -1.06 -10.88
CA GLU A 436 4.75 -0.71 -9.52
C GLU A 436 5.70 0.33 -8.89
N ILE A 437 5.13 1.32 -8.20
CA ILE A 437 5.89 2.29 -7.41
C ILE A 437 5.98 1.79 -5.97
N LEU A 438 7.20 1.49 -5.53
CA LEU A 438 7.49 1.12 -4.14
C LEU A 438 7.48 2.38 -3.27
N ILE A 439 6.58 2.42 -2.28
CA ILE A 439 6.39 3.59 -1.42
C ILE A 439 6.92 3.26 -0.02
N PHE A 440 7.78 4.12 0.52
CA PHE A 440 8.34 4.01 1.86
C PHE A 440 7.91 5.22 2.67
N ALA A 441 7.44 5.00 3.90
CA ALA A 441 7.07 6.08 4.80
C ALA A 441 7.51 5.75 6.23
N ALA A 442 7.88 6.80 6.95
CA ALA A 442 8.33 6.71 8.33
C ALA A 442 7.15 6.40 9.26
N ALA A 443 7.36 5.51 10.22
CA ALA A 443 6.30 5.05 11.11
C ALA A 443 5.73 6.19 11.97
N ALA A 444 6.57 6.96 12.65
CA ALA A 444 6.32 8.23 13.36
C ALA A 444 7.52 8.49 14.29
N ASN A 445 7.59 9.66 14.92
CA ASN A 445 8.55 9.96 15.99
C ASN A 445 7.87 10.24 17.33
N TRP A 446 6.69 9.65 17.57
CA TRP A 446 5.86 9.95 18.73
C TRP A 446 6.13 9.06 19.96
N ALA A 447 7.16 8.21 19.90
CA ALA A 447 7.34 7.13 20.88
C ALA A 447 6.01 6.38 21.11
N ASN A 448 5.81 5.78 22.28
CA ASN A 448 4.57 5.10 22.62
C ASN A 448 3.42 6.04 23.06
N THR A 449 3.30 7.22 22.43
CA THR A 449 2.21 8.17 22.77
C THR A 449 1.11 8.23 21.71
N GLN A 450 1.41 7.79 20.49
CA GLN A 450 0.48 7.78 19.37
C GLN A 450 0.70 6.55 18.48
N PHE A 451 -0.26 6.27 17.60
CA PHE A 451 -0.17 5.18 16.62
C PHE A 451 0.77 5.52 15.47
N VAL A 452 1.06 4.53 14.62
CA VAL A 452 1.78 4.75 13.36
C VAL A 452 1.08 5.83 12.52
N ALA A 453 1.83 6.82 12.06
CA ALA A 453 1.37 7.92 11.25
C ALA A 453 0.87 7.44 9.88
N TYR A 454 -0.04 8.21 9.31
CA TYR A 454 -0.47 8.09 7.92
C TYR A 454 0.54 8.82 7.01
N PRO A 455 0.98 8.26 5.87
CA PRO A 455 0.47 7.06 5.21
C PRO A 455 1.16 5.75 5.59
N ALA A 456 2.13 5.74 6.50
CA ALA A 456 2.89 4.54 6.85
C ALA A 456 1.98 3.39 7.34
N ARG A 457 0.87 3.71 8.02
CA ARG A 457 -0.13 2.71 8.44
C ARG A 457 -0.86 1.98 7.30
N LEU A 458 -0.80 2.46 6.05
CA LEU A 458 -1.34 1.74 4.88
C LEU A 458 -0.41 0.59 4.49
N THR A 459 -0.24 -0.38 5.40
CA THR A 459 0.74 -1.47 5.29
C THR A 459 0.46 -2.41 4.12
N GLY A 460 -0.72 -2.34 3.48
CA GLY A 460 -1.00 -2.99 2.20
C GLY A 460 -0.20 -2.39 1.03
N GLN A 461 -0.06 -1.06 0.96
CA GLN A 461 0.56 -0.36 -0.19
C GLN A 461 1.91 0.30 0.15
N VAL A 462 2.15 0.65 1.41
CA VAL A 462 3.34 1.38 1.89
C VAL A 462 4.24 0.49 2.76
N PHE A 463 5.55 0.59 2.60
CA PHE A 463 6.51 0.07 3.57
C PHE A 463 6.56 1.02 4.77
N CYS A 464 5.96 0.61 5.88
CA CYS A 464 6.10 1.29 7.17
C CYS A 464 7.48 1.01 7.76
N ILE A 465 8.31 2.05 7.88
CA ILE A 465 9.69 1.91 8.36
C ILE A 465 9.85 2.49 9.75
N PHE A 466 10.28 1.63 10.68
CA PHE A 466 10.65 1.96 12.04
C PHE A 466 12.16 2.20 12.16
N SER A 467 12.59 2.79 13.27
CA SER A 467 14.00 3.12 13.55
C SER A 467 14.68 2.09 14.44
N MET A 468 15.94 1.77 14.16
CA MET A 468 16.83 1.01 15.04
C MET A 468 18.19 1.69 15.17
N ASN A 469 18.96 1.28 16.17
CA ASN A 469 20.34 1.70 16.35
C ASN A 469 21.36 0.75 15.68
N GLY A 470 22.65 1.11 15.74
CA GLY A 470 23.74 0.33 15.13
C GLY A 470 23.90 -1.09 15.68
N ALA A 471 23.29 -1.40 16.84
CA ALA A 471 23.26 -2.71 17.46
C ALA A 471 22.03 -3.56 17.08
N LEU A 472 21.27 -3.15 16.05
CA LEU A 472 20.01 -3.79 15.63
C LEU A 472 18.94 -3.83 16.75
N ARG A 473 18.85 -2.75 17.55
CA ARG A 473 17.81 -2.61 18.58
C ARG A 473 16.82 -1.52 18.21
N ASN A 474 15.55 -1.78 18.49
CA ASN A 474 14.45 -0.83 18.36
C ASN A 474 14.77 0.46 19.12
N THR A 475 14.64 1.62 18.46
CA THR A 475 14.78 2.92 19.13
C THR A 475 13.46 3.34 19.77
N ARG A 476 13.27 2.88 21.02
CA ARG A 476 12.04 3.09 21.82
C ARG A 476 11.66 4.55 22.06
N ASP A 477 12.65 5.44 22.05
CA ASP A 477 12.43 6.88 22.27
C ASP A 477 11.74 7.56 21.07
N TYR A 478 11.71 6.91 19.89
CA TYR A 478 11.11 7.47 18.68
C TYR A 478 9.96 6.61 18.15
N ASN A 479 10.13 5.28 18.12
CA ASN A 479 9.18 4.42 17.45
C ASN A 479 7.81 4.40 18.15
N PRO A 480 6.70 4.57 17.40
CA PRO A 480 5.38 4.21 17.90
C PRO A 480 5.28 2.71 18.11
N ASN A 481 4.23 2.25 18.79
CA ASN A 481 3.97 0.82 18.93
C ASN A 481 3.96 0.13 17.57
N ALA A 482 4.48 -1.10 17.56
CA ALA A 482 4.41 -1.97 16.41
C ALA A 482 2.95 -2.20 16.03
N LEU A 483 2.67 -2.30 14.73
CA LEU A 483 1.35 -2.65 14.24
C LEU A 483 1.14 -4.15 14.38
N GLU A 484 -0.02 -4.56 14.91
CA GLU A 484 -0.41 -5.97 14.93
C GLU A 484 -0.54 -6.50 13.51
N ASN A 485 -0.14 -7.77 13.30
CA ASN A 485 -0.19 -8.46 12.01
C ASN A 485 0.55 -7.77 10.84
N ALA A 486 1.42 -6.79 11.13
CA ALA A 486 2.25 -6.11 10.14
C ALA A 486 3.70 -6.61 10.15
N ASP A 487 4.49 -6.18 9.16
CA ASP A 487 5.89 -6.58 9.06
C ASP A 487 6.79 -5.88 10.10
N ASN A 488 6.47 -4.64 10.47
CA ASN A 488 7.24 -3.82 11.43
C ASN A 488 8.75 -3.77 11.15
N PHE A 489 9.13 -3.55 9.88
CA PHE A 489 10.54 -3.45 9.51
C PHE A 489 11.19 -2.22 10.14
N ALA A 490 12.34 -2.42 10.78
CA ALA A 490 13.16 -1.36 11.35
C ALA A 490 14.51 -1.28 10.63
N LEU A 491 14.93 -0.06 10.27
CA LEU A 491 16.24 0.21 9.70
C LEU A 491 17.02 1.24 10.53
N LEU A 492 18.33 1.34 10.29
CA LEU A 492 19.20 2.24 11.03
C LEU A 492 18.65 3.68 10.96
N GLY A 493 18.33 4.25 12.10
CA GLY A 493 17.75 5.59 12.19
C GLY A 493 18.07 6.31 13.49
N GLN A 494 19.10 5.88 14.22
CA GLN A 494 19.57 6.56 15.44
C GLN A 494 21.04 6.93 15.29
N ASP A 495 21.37 8.18 15.68
CA ASP A 495 22.72 8.76 15.67
C ASP A 495 23.42 8.65 14.31
N VAL A 496 22.68 8.87 13.22
CA VAL A 496 23.15 8.68 11.84
C VAL A 496 23.68 9.97 11.27
N ARG A 497 24.88 9.93 10.67
CA ARG A 497 25.43 11.05 9.92
C ARG A 497 25.09 10.93 8.44
N PRO A 498 24.34 11.88 7.84
CA PRO A 498 24.07 11.88 6.41
C PRO A 498 25.35 12.04 5.58
N ASN A 499 26.25 12.92 6.04
CA ASN A 499 27.54 13.16 5.43
C ASN A 499 28.67 12.60 6.32
N PRO A 500 29.54 11.73 5.81
CA PRO A 500 30.65 11.16 6.60
C PRO A 500 31.75 12.17 6.94
N ASN A 501 31.69 13.41 6.46
CA ASN A 501 32.64 14.46 6.84
C ASN A 501 32.62 14.68 8.37
N PRO A 502 33.74 14.49 9.09
CA PRO A 502 33.79 14.60 10.55
C PRO A 502 33.51 16.00 11.11
N MET A 503 33.51 17.05 10.26
CA MET A 503 33.12 18.40 10.66
C MET A 503 31.60 18.67 10.51
N SER A 504 30.81 17.65 10.15
CA SER A 504 29.36 17.78 9.98
C SER A 504 28.60 17.74 11.30
N ARG A 505 27.31 18.09 11.22
CA ARG A 505 26.33 18.20 12.32
C ARG A 505 26.27 16.94 13.22
N GLU A 506 25.67 17.12 14.40
CA GLU A 506 25.29 16.02 15.29
C GLU A 506 24.50 14.92 14.56
N GLY A 507 24.58 13.68 15.05
CA GLY A 507 23.91 12.54 14.43
C GLY A 507 22.40 12.69 14.46
N LEU A 508 21.76 12.47 13.30
CA LEU A 508 20.32 12.53 13.16
C LEU A 508 19.66 11.26 13.70
N SER A 509 18.49 11.43 14.31
CA SER A 509 17.69 10.30 14.77
C SER A 509 16.22 10.48 14.38
N GLY A 510 15.57 9.40 13.97
CA GLY A 510 14.15 9.37 13.64
C GLY A 510 13.79 8.24 12.67
N THR A 511 12.50 7.95 12.56
CA THR A 511 11.98 6.99 11.56
C THR A 511 12.10 7.49 10.13
N SER A 512 12.19 8.81 9.91
CA SER A 512 12.48 9.41 8.61
C SER A 512 13.90 9.07 8.11
N VAL A 513 14.90 9.13 9.00
CA VAL A 513 16.28 8.70 8.73
C VAL A 513 16.31 7.22 8.29
N ALA A 514 15.62 6.36 9.04
CA ALA A 514 15.49 4.95 8.71
C ALA A 514 14.79 4.72 7.36
N THR A 515 13.77 5.53 7.04
CA THR A 515 13.03 5.48 5.77
C THR A 515 13.93 5.80 4.58
N ALA A 516 14.77 6.84 4.68
CA ALA A 516 15.73 7.18 3.64
C ALA A 516 16.74 6.05 3.39
N ILE A 517 17.29 5.45 4.45
CA ILE A 517 18.19 4.29 4.35
C ILE A 517 17.46 3.07 3.75
N ALA A 518 16.20 2.84 4.11
CA ALA A 518 15.38 1.75 3.57
C ALA A 518 15.13 1.91 2.07
N ALA A 519 14.75 3.12 1.63
CA ALA A 519 14.55 3.43 0.22
C ALA A 519 15.87 3.28 -0.57
N GLY A 520 16.99 3.72 -0.01
CA GLY A 520 18.31 3.55 -0.61
C GLY A 520 18.73 2.08 -0.73
N LEU A 521 18.53 1.27 0.31
CA LEU A 521 18.80 -0.17 0.29
C LEU A 521 17.92 -0.90 -0.72
N ALA A 522 16.61 -0.64 -0.70
CA ALA A 522 15.65 -1.17 -1.64
C ALA A 522 16.05 -0.84 -3.09
N GLY A 523 16.43 0.43 -3.32
CA GLY A 523 16.94 0.89 -4.59
C GLY A 523 18.21 0.14 -5.00
N ARG A 524 19.17 -0.07 -4.10
CA ARG A 524 20.41 -0.81 -4.39
C ARG A 524 20.15 -2.27 -4.77
N ILE A 525 19.25 -2.95 -4.07
CA ILE A 525 18.85 -4.32 -4.39
C ILE A 525 18.19 -4.37 -5.76
N LEU A 526 17.25 -3.45 -6.04
CA LEU A 526 16.58 -3.36 -7.33
C LEU A 526 17.55 -3.04 -8.47
N ASP A 527 18.47 -2.09 -8.27
CA ASP A 527 19.50 -1.68 -9.24
C ASP A 527 20.38 -2.88 -9.61
N PHE A 528 20.85 -3.62 -8.59
CA PHE A 528 21.66 -4.82 -8.77
C PHE A 528 20.99 -5.85 -9.70
N THR A 529 19.66 -6.03 -9.62
CA THR A 529 18.95 -6.97 -10.52
C THR A 529 18.93 -6.54 -11.98
N ARG A 530 19.23 -5.26 -12.28
CA ARG A 530 19.27 -4.70 -13.64
C ARG A 530 20.63 -4.86 -14.30
N HIS A 531 21.67 -5.21 -13.54
CA HIS A 531 23.03 -5.38 -14.07
C HIS A 531 23.09 -6.52 -15.09
N ALA A 532 23.98 -6.42 -16.07
CA ALA A 532 24.06 -7.35 -17.19
C ALA A 532 24.40 -8.79 -16.76
N ASP A 533 25.20 -8.96 -15.72
CA ASP A 533 25.53 -10.26 -15.13
C ASP A 533 24.38 -10.79 -14.26
N SER A 534 23.80 -9.97 -13.39
CA SER A 534 22.64 -10.36 -12.57
C SER A 534 21.47 -10.81 -13.43
N ARG A 535 21.23 -10.17 -14.59
CA ARG A 535 20.20 -10.58 -15.56
C ARG A 535 20.44 -11.96 -16.18
N LYS A 536 21.68 -12.46 -16.21
CA LYS A 536 22.00 -13.82 -16.67
C LYS A 536 21.73 -14.87 -15.59
N HIS A 537 21.73 -14.45 -14.33
CA HIS A 537 21.64 -15.35 -13.16
C HIS A 537 20.29 -15.32 -12.46
N LEU A 538 19.52 -14.23 -12.62
CA LEU A 538 18.17 -14.08 -12.08
C LEU A 538 17.13 -14.27 -13.18
N ALA A 539 16.19 -15.18 -12.99
CA ALA A 539 15.07 -15.36 -13.90
C ALA A 539 14.26 -14.06 -14.05
N ASP A 540 13.80 -13.76 -15.27
CA ASP A 540 13.02 -12.55 -15.59
C ASP A 540 11.83 -12.33 -14.65
N ARG A 541 11.14 -13.40 -14.28
CA ARG A 541 10.03 -13.34 -13.31
C ARG A 541 10.49 -12.82 -11.95
N HIS A 542 11.62 -13.31 -11.43
CA HIS A 542 12.13 -12.92 -10.12
C HIS A 542 12.62 -11.47 -10.16
N ARG A 543 13.26 -11.04 -11.26
CA ARG A 543 13.65 -9.63 -11.47
C ARG A 543 12.43 -8.70 -11.45
N LYS A 544 11.34 -9.10 -12.09
CA LYS A 544 10.07 -8.35 -12.04
C LYS A 544 9.48 -8.36 -10.62
N MET A 545 9.55 -9.48 -9.90
CA MET A 545 9.06 -9.57 -8.52
C MET A 545 9.86 -8.68 -7.55
N VAL A 546 11.20 -8.55 -7.69
CA VAL A 546 11.98 -7.61 -6.86
C VAL A 546 11.49 -6.16 -7.03
N ALA A 547 10.94 -5.82 -8.21
CA ALA A 547 10.35 -4.52 -8.48
C ALA A 547 8.91 -4.35 -7.97
N THR A 548 8.41 -5.30 -7.17
CA THR A 548 7.09 -5.23 -6.53
C THR A 548 7.22 -5.14 -5.02
N LYS A 549 6.24 -4.56 -4.33
CA LYS A 549 6.24 -4.51 -2.87
C LYS A 549 6.33 -5.91 -2.27
N MET A 550 5.56 -6.86 -2.80
CA MET A 550 5.56 -8.24 -2.31
C MET A 550 6.93 -8.90 -2.42
N GLY A 551 7.62 -8.77 -3.55
CA GLY A 551 8.93 -9.40 -3.71
C GLY A 551 10.00 -8.74 -2.84
N LEU A 552 10.01 -7.40 -2.74
CA LEU A 552 10.97 -6.72 -1.88
C LEU A 552 10.69 -6.96 -0.38
N ARG A 553 9.42 -7.09 0.00
CA ARG A 553 8.99 -7.50 1.35
C ARG A 553 9.59 -8.85 1.76
N GLU A 554 9.55 -9.85 0.89
CA GLU A 554 10.15 -11.16 1.18
C GLU A 554 11.68 -11.09 1.34
N ILE A 555 12.34 -10.19 0.60
CA ILE A 555 13.77 -9.93 0.77
C ILE A 555 14.01 -9.29 2.14
N PHE A 556 13.23 -8.28 2.56
CA PHE A 556 13.37 -7.68 3.89
C PHE A 556 13.07 -8.68 5.02
N HIS A 557 12.12 -9.61 4.83
CA HIS A 557 11.89 -10.72 5.76
C HIS A 557 13.11 -11.62 5.89
N LEU A 558 13.78 -11.96 4.79
CA LEU A 558 15.02 -12.72 4.82
C LEU A 558 16.10 -11.96 5.61
N LEU A 559 16.29 -10.67 5.31
CA LEU A 559 17.32 -9.82 5.92
C LEU A 559 17.04 -9.44 7.38
N SER A 560 15.90 -9.83 7.93
CA SER A 560 15.54 -9.57 9.33
C SER A 560 15.20 -10.86 10.10
N GLN A 561 15.39 -12.02 9.48
CA GLN A 561 14.92 -13.30 9.98
C GLN A 561 15.48 -13.60 11.38
N ASP A 562 16.77 -13.32 11.59
CA ASP A 562 17.51 -13.60 12.83
C ASP A 562 17.67 -12.34 13.71
N HIS A 563 16.99 -11.25 13.35
CA HIS A 563 17.18 -9.92 13.92
C HIS A 563 15.86 -9.30 14.33
N LYS A 564 15.22 -9.89 15.35
CA LYS A 564 14.03 -9.32 15.97
C LYS A 564 14.38 -8.67 17.30
N ASP A 565 13.84 -7.50 17.54
CA ASP A 565 13.87 -6.84 18.85
C ASP A 565 12.43 -6.48 19.22
N LEU A 566 11.85 -7.24 20.16
CA LEU A 566 10.41 -7.24 20.41
C LEU A 566 9.63 -7.58 19.13
N GLU A 567 8.68 -6.74 18.74
CA GLU A 567 7.82 -6.90 17.56
C GLU A 567 8.44 -6.33 16.28
N TYR A 568 9.61 -5.70 16.38
CA TYR A 568 10.29 -5.04 15.26
C TYR A 568 11.25 -6.00 14.57
N ARG A 569 11.19 -6.01 13.23
CA ARG A 569 12.08 -6.76 12.35
C ARG A 569 13.24 -5.89 11.91
N CYS A 570 14.35 -5.95 12.64
CA CYS A 570 15.56 -5.18 12.37
C CYS A 570 16.26 -5.71 11.11
N VAL A 571 16.23 -4.95 10.02
CA VAL A 571 16.83 -5.36 8.75
C VAL A 571 18.36 -5.20 8.83
N ALA A 572 19.07 -6.31 8.66
CA ALA A 572 20.52 -6.40 8.58
C ALA A 572 20.95 -6.65 7.13
N PRO A 573 21.38 -5.61 6.38
CA PRO A 573 21.61 -5.75 4.94
C PRO A 573 22.65 -6.81 4.59
N TRP A 574 23.70 -6.93 5.41
CA TRP A 574 24.81 -7.87 5.20
C TRP A 574 24.40 -9.34 5.17
N ASP A 575 23.21 -9.70 5.67
CA ASP A 575 22.69 -11.08 5.58
C ASP A 575 22.36 -11.50 4.14
N LEU A 576 22.37 -10.56 3.20
CA LEU A 576 22.29 -10.88 1.77
C LEU A 576 23.59 -11.54 1.27
N LEU A 577 24.73 -11.29 1.93
CA LEU A 577 26.00 -11.89 1.59
C LEU A 577 25.98 -13.39 1.91
N PRO A 578 26.61 -14.22 1.06
CA PRO A 578 26.83 -15.61 1.42
C PRO A 578 27.76 -15.70 2.65
N PRO A 579 27.59 -16.71 3.52
CA PRO A 579 28.54 -16.95 4.60
C PRO A 579 29.96 -17.12 4.04
N GLU A 580 30.95 -16.55 4.74
CA GLU A 580 32.33 -16.39 4.26
C GLU A 580 32.93 -17.70 3.69
N GLN A 581 33.53 -17.61 2.50
CA GLN A 581 34.41 -18.64 1.96
C GLN A 581 35.70 -18.00 1.45
N LEU A 582 36.84 -18.52 1.93
CA LEU A 582 38.19 -18.16 1.51
C LEU A 582 38.39 -18.38 0.00
N SER A 583 38.49 -17.30 -0.78
CA SER A 583 38.89 -17.34 -2.21
C SER A 583 39.52 -16.00 -2.66
N THR A 584 40.14 -15.97 -3.85
CA THR A 584 40.87 -14.79 -4.37
C THR A 584 39.94 -13.65 -4.83
N ALA A 585 40.36 -12.39 -4.62
CA ALA A 585 39.48 -11.21 -4.59
C ALA A 585 38.56 -10.94 -5.81
N THR A 586 38.99 -11.23 -7.05
CA THR A 586 38.19 -10.91 -8.25
C THR A 586 37.20 -12.03 -8.62
N GLN A 587 37.65 -13.29 -8.62
CA GLN A 587 36.78 -14.46 -8.80
C GLN A 587 35.74 -14.49 -7.66
N ALA A 588 36.17 -14.15 -6.44
CA ALA A 588 35.32 -14.04 -5.28
C ALA A 588 34.15 -13.07 -5.48
N ARG A 589 34.33 -11.90 -6.11
CA ARG A 589 33.20 -10.95 -6.27
C ARG A 589 32.15 -11.46 -7.25
N GLN A 590 32.54 -11.99 -8.41
CA GLN A 590 31.57 -12.54 -9.37
C GLN A 590 30.82 -13.73 -8.78
N ASP A 591 31.53 -14.63 -8.10
CA ASP A 591 30.91 -15.76 -7.39
C ASP A 591 29.97 -15.29 -6.27
N THR A 592 30.36 -14.23 -5.54
CA THR A 592 29.51 -13.61 -4.51
C THR A 592 28.24 -13.03 -5.13
N ARG A 593 28.34 -12.30 -6.24
CA ARG A 593 27.17 -11.75 -6.96
C ARG A 593 26.25 -12.86 -7.47
N PHE A 594 26.80 -13.93 -8.00
CA PHE A 594 26.04 -15.12 -8.38
C PHE A 594 25.30 -15.75 -7.18
N LYS A 595 25.99 -15.92 -6.05
CA LYS A 595 25.39 -16.43 -4.81
C LYS A 595 24.28 -15.52 -4.29
N ILE A 596 24.47 -14.19 -4.32
CA ILE A 596 23.44 -13.19 -3.97
C ILE A 596 22.21 -13.36 -4.86
N CYS A 597 22.39 -13.53 -6.18
CA CYS A 597 21.28 -13.80 -7.09
C CYS A 597 20.49 -15.04 -6.62
N GLY A 598 21.17 -16.14 -6.32
CA GLY A 598 20.53 -17.34 -5.77
C GLY A 598 19.82 -17.11 -4.43
N THR A 599 20.37 -16.25 -3.55
CA THR A 599 19.72 -15.87 -2.29
C THR A 599 18.42 -15.09 -2.53
N ILE A 600 18.44 -14.13 -3.46
CA ILE A 600 17.24 -13.37 -3.87
C ILE A 600 16.18 -14.33 -4.44
N GLU A 601 16.55 -15.27 -5.32
CA GLU A 601 15.59 -16.23 -5.87
C GLU A 601 14.98 -17.10 -4.77
N ARG A 602 15.78 -17.58 -3.81
CA ARG A 602 15.27 -18.38 -2.67
C ARG A 602 14.28 -17.60 -1.81
N ALA A 603 14.50 -16.30 -1.58
CA ALA A 603 13.55 -15.45 -0.87
C ALA A 603 12.20 -15.39 -1.62
N LEU A 604 12.25 -15.20 -2.94
CA LEU A 604 11.06 -15.03 -3.78
C LEU A 604 10.32 -16.33 -4.08
N TRP A 605 10.93 -17.49 -3.85
CA TRP A 605 10.34 -18.80 -4.13
C TRP A 605 9.06 -19.09 -3.32
N LYS A 606 8.87 -18.36 -2.21
CA LYS A 606 7.69 -18.45 -1.34
C LYS A 606 6.42 -17.86 -1.97
N LEU A 607 6.55 -17.05 -3.01
CA LEU A 607 5.45 -16.31 -3.66
C LEU A 607 4.88 -17.06 -4.89
N LYS A 608 4.97 -18.39 -4.92
CA LYS A 608 4.54 -19.23 -6.05
C LYS A 608 3.06 -19.55 -6.08
#